data_AF-A0A6B2LVG7-F1
#
_entry.id   AF-A0A6B2LVG7-F1
#
_cell.length_a   1.000
_cell.length_b   1.000
_cell.length_c   1.000
_cell.angle_alpha   90.00
_cell.angle_beta   90.00
_cell.angle_gamma   90.00
#
_symmetry.space_group_name_H-M   'P 1'
#
loop_
_entity.id
_entity.type
_entity.pdbx_description
1 polymer ?
#
loop_
_entity_poly.entity_id
_entity_poly.type
_entity_poly.pdbx_seq_one_letter_code
_entity_poly.pdbx_strand_id
1 'polypeptide(L)' 'MHIASRNGNASVIKLLLSKKANIEAKHSELATPLHIASQNGHSTSVEILISYHANIEAIDKDLLTPLFLASRNGHATIA' A
#
# COMPACT_ATOMS: atom_id res chain seq x y z
N MET A 1 2.11 3.90 9.27
CA MET A 1 2.19 3.78 7.80
C MET A 1 0.81 3.60 7.18
N HIS A 2 -0.03 2.66 7.65
CA HIS A 2 -1.39 2.43 7.13
C HIS A 2 -2.28 3.66 7.03
N ILE A 3 -2.33 4.51 8.07
CA ILE A 3 -3.15 5.74 8.03
C ILE A 3 -2.66 6.70 6.94
N ALA A 4 -1.34 6.83 6.76
CA ALA A 4 -0.79 7.66 5.70
C ALA A 4 -1.12 7.07 4.31
N SER A 5 -1.02 5.74 4.14
CA SER A 5 -1.44 5.04 2.91
C SER A 5 -2.93 5.20 2.61
N ARG A 6 -3.79 5.09 3.62
CA ARG A 6 -5.25 5.23 3.47
C ARG A 6 -5.64 6.63 3.01
N ASN A 7 -4.93 7.64 3.51
CA ASN A 7 -5.20 9.04 3.21
C ASN A 7 -4.43 9.54 1.96
N GLY A 8 -3.58 8.72 1.34
CA GLY A 8 -2.76 9.13 0.20
C GLY A 8 -1.63 10.10 0.54
N ASN A 9 -1.21 10.17 1.81
CA ASN A 9 -0.22 11.14 2.31
C ASN A 9 1.22 10.71 1.94
N ALA A 10 1.56 10.80 0.66
CA ALA A 10 2.85 10.43 0.07
C ALA A 10 4.07 11.00 0.83
N SER A 11 4.03 12.28 1.23
CA SER A 11 5.12 12.92 1.97
C SER A 11 5.38 12.27 3.33
N VAL A 12 4.30 11.87 4.03
CA VAL A 12 4.40 11.19 5.33
C VAL A 12 4.92 9.76 5.14
N ILE A 13 4.48 9.06 4.09
CA ILE A 13 4.99 7.72 3.76
C ILE A 13 6.50 7.78 3.52
N LYS A 14 6.96 8.71 2.68
CA LYS A 14 8.38 8.90 2.37
C LYS A 14 9.20 9.24 3.62
N LEU A 15 8.69 10.13 4.48
CA LEU A 15 9.32 10.45 5.75
C LEU A 15 9.46 9.21 6.65
N LEU A 16 8.39 8.42 6.83
CA LEU A 16 8.43 7.21 7.64
C LEU A 16 9.42 6.17 7.10
N LEU A 17 9.45 5.96 5.77
CA LEU A 17 10.40 5.07 5.12
C LEU A 17 11.85 5.53 5.31
N SER A 18 12.12 6.83 5.21
CA SER A 18 13.45 7.40 5.50
C SER A 18 13.92 7.15 6.94
N LYS A 19 12.99 6.92 7.86
CA LYS A 19 13.24 6.56 9.26
C LYS A 19 13.23 5.04 9.50
N LYS A 20 13.33 4.25 8.42
CA LYS A 20 13.35 2.77 8.46
C LYS A 20 12.08 2.16 9.08
N ALA A 21 10.92 2.83 8.93
CA ALA A 21 9.65 2.22 9.31
C ALA A 21 9.44 0.91 8.53
N ASN A 22 8.82 -0.08 9.18
CA ASN A 22 8.54 -1.37 8.53
C ASN A 22 7.52 -1.18 7.40
N ILE A 23 7.98 -1.34 6.16
CA ILE A 23 7.15 -1.22 4.95
C ILE A 23 6.13 -2.36 4.83
N GLU A 24 6.42 -3.52 5.40
CA GLU A 24 5.56 -4.71 5.43
C GLU A 24 4.75 -4.81 6.73
N ALA A 25 4.61 -3.71 7.47
CA ALA A 25 3.80 -3.71 8.69
C ALA A 25 2.38 -4.19 8.36
N LYS A 26 1.92 -5.24 9.03
CA LYS A 26 0.55 -5.72 8.88
C LYS A 26 -0.35 -5.02 9.89
N HIS A 27 -1.55 -4.62 9.47
CA HIS A 27 -2.61 -4.16 10.37
C HIS A 27 -3.69 -5.23 10.50
N SER A 28 -4.90 -4.84 10.92
CA SER A 28 -6.10 -5.69 10.84
C SER A 28 -6.15 -6.38 9.49
N GLU A 29 -6.63 -7.62 9.49
CA GLU A 29 -6.84 -8.39 8.28
C GLU A 29 -5.56 -8.68 7.48
N LEU A 30 -4.39 -8.63 8.14
CA LEU A 30 -3.06 -8.87 7.53
C LEU A 30 -2.67 -7.90 6.39
N ALA A 31 -3.41 -6.80 6.21
CA ALA A 31 -3.18 -5.84 5.14
C ALA A 31 -1.88 -5.05 5.36
N THR A 32 -1.05 -4.98 4.31
CA THR A 32 0.16 -4.13 4.26
C THR A 32 -0.21 -2.70 3.84
N PRO A 33 0.67 -1.71 4.03
CA PRO A 33 0.47 -0.36 3.50
C PRO A 33 0.21 -0.31 2.00
N LEU A 34 0.77 -1.25 1.23
CA LEU A 34 0.56 -1.37 -0.21
C LEU A 34 -0.88 -1.79 -0.53
N HIS A 35 -1.43 -2.78 0.19
CA HIS A 35 -2.86 -3.13 0.07
C HIS A 35 -3.76 -1.91 0.30
N ILE A 36 -3.50 -1.15 1.36
CA ILE A 36 -4.31 0.01 1.72
C ILE A 36 -4.21 1.12 0.67
N ALA A 37 -3.01 1.43 0.16
CA ALA A 37 -2.84 2.43 -0.88
C ALA A 37 -3.52 2.02 -2.20
N SER A 38 -3.35 0.76 -2.61
CA SER A 38 -3.96 0.21 -3.82
C SER A 38 -5.48 0.14 -3.74
N GLN A 39 -6.05 -0.29 -2.61
CA GLN A 39 -7.49 -0.34 -2.38
C GLN A 39 -8.16 1.03 -2.46
N ASN A 40 -7.45 2.10 -2.10
CA ASN A 40 -7.99 3.47 -2.08
C ASN A 40 -7.57 4.31 -3.30
N GLY A 41 -6.86 3.74 -4.27
CA GLY A 41 -6.53 4.43 -5.53
C GLY A 41 -5.40 5.45 -5.43
N HIS A 42 -4.56 5.39 -4.40
CA HIS A 42 -3.51 6.39 -4.18
C HIS A 42 -2.24 6.07 -4.98
N SER A 43 -2.25 6.28 -6.30
CA SER A 43 -1.16 5.90 -7.22
C SER A 43 0.22 6.37 -6.78
N THR A 44 0.37 7.64 -6.37
CA THR A 44 1.67 8.15 -5.88
C THR A 44 2.14 7.43 -4.61
N SER A 45 1.24 7.04 -3.73
CA SER A 45 1.59 6.27 -2.52
C SER A 45 2.01 4.85 -2.89
N VAL A 46 1.35 4.22 -3.86
CA VAL A 46 1.72 2.92 -4.42
C VAL A 46 3.12 2.97 -5.04
N GLU A 47 3.38 3.94 -5.91
CA GLU A 47 4.70 4.13 -6.55
C GLU A 47 5.81 4.29 -5.50
N ILE A 48 5.58 5.10 -4.46
CA ILE A 48 6.56 5.27 -3.38
C ILE A 48 6.83 3.93 -2.68
N LEU A 49 5.78 3.20 -2.30
CA LEU A 49 5.94 1.92 -1.60
C LEU A 49 6.69 0.90 -2.46
N ILE A 50 6.36 0.79 -3.75
CA ILE A 50 7.06 -0.09 -4.70
C ILE A 50 8.53 0.33 -4.88
N SER A 51 8.81 1.63 -5.00
CA SER A 51 10.19 2.13 -5.10
C SER A 51 11.05 1.86 -3.87
N TYR A 52 10.41 1.60 -2.72
CA TYR A 52 11.06 1.15 -1.49
C TYR A 52 10.98 -0.38 -1.30
N HIS A 53 10.71 -1.13 -2.37
CA HIS A 53 10.72 -2.60 -2.41
C HIS A 53 9.63 -3.24 -1.56
N ALA A 54 8.45 -2.60 -1.45
CA ALA A 54 7.28 -3.27 -0.88
C ALA A 54 6.94 -4.55 -1.67
N ASN A 55 6.51 -5.60 -0.97
CA ASN A 55 6.12 -6.85 -1.63
C ASN A 55 4.80 -6.67 -2.39
N ILE A 56 4.89 -6.61 -3.72
CA ILE A 56 3.72 -6.47 -4.62
C ILE A 56 2.80 -7.70 -4.62
N GLU A 57 3.34 -8.87 -4.26
CA GLU A 57 2.61 -10.15 -4.17
C GLU A 57 2.20 -10.47 -2.72
N ALA A 58 2.26 -9.49 -1.81
CA ALA A 58 1.75 -9.70 -0.45
C ALA A 58 0.27 -10.09 -0.51
N ILE A 59 -0.14 -11.02 0.35
CA ILE A 59 -1.54 -11.42 0.49
C ILE A 59 -2.08 -10.96 1.84
N ASP A 60 -3.29 -10.42 1.85
CA ASP A 60 -4.06 -10.15 3.06
C ASP A 60 -4.74 -11.44 3.59
N LYS A 61 -5.56 -11.32 4.63
CA LYS A 61 -6.27 -12.46 5.23
C LYS A 61 -7.21 -13.19 4.26
N ASP A 62 -7.69 -12.50 3.22
CA ASP A 62 -8.68 -12.99 2.26
C ASP A 62 -7.96 -13.51 1.00
N LEU A 63 -6.64 -13.67 1.07
CA LEU A 63 -5.75 -14.10 -0.02
C LEU A 63 -5.74 -13.12 -1.20
N LEU A 64 -6.02 -11.84 -0.95
CA LEU A 64 -6.07 -10.82 -1.98
C LEU A 64 -4.75 -10.07 -2.06
N THR A 65 -4.27 -9.80 -3.27
CA THR A 65 -3.08 -8.98 -3.51
C THR A 65 -3.45 -7.49 -3.57
N PRO A 66 -2.47 -6.57 -3.40
CA PRO A 66 -2.69 -5.14 -3.65
C PRO A 66 -3.24 -4.87 -5.05
N LEU A 67 -2.75 -5.62 -6.06
CA LEU A 67 -3.23 -5.52 -7.43
C LEU A 67 -4.72 -5.88 -7.53
N PHE A 68 -5.12 -7.01 -6.95
CA PHE A 68 -6.53 -7.43 -6.93
C PHE A 68 -7.42 -6.36 -6.28
N LEU A 69 -6.99 -5.77 -5.16
CA LEU A 69 -7.74 -4.71 -4.50
C LEU A 69 -7.88 -3.45 -5.36
N ALA A 70 -6.83 -3.04 -6.09
CA ALA A 70 -6.90 -1.93 -7.02
C ALA A 70 -7.88 -2.20 -8.17
N SER A 71 -7.78 -3.37 -8.81
CA SER A 71 -8.67 -3.76 -9.91
C SER A 71 -10.13 -3.85 -9.44
N ARG A 72 -10.39 -4.45 -8.28
CA ARG A 72 -11.75 -4.60 -7.71
C ARG A 72 -12.43 -3.25 -7.46
N ASN A 73 -11.66 -2.22 -7.09
CA ASN A 73 -12.19 -0.88 -6.81
C ASN A 73 -12.10 0.07 -8.03
N GLY A 74 -11.70 -0.43 -9.20
CA GLY A 74 -11.68 0.36 -10.45
C GLY A 74 -10.49 1.33 -10.57
N HIS A 75 -9.41 1.12 -9.83
CA HIS A 75 -8.22 1.97 -9.86
C HIS A 75 -7.28 1.59 -11.00
N ALA A 76 -7.69 1.85 -12.24
CA ALA A 76 -7.00 1.44 -13.47
C ALA A 76 -5.57 1.98 -13.63
N THR A 77 -5.19 3.05 -12.93
CA THR A 77 -3.82 3.59 -12.93
C THR A 77 -2.84 2.77 -12.07
N ILE A 78 -3.37 1.87 -11.24
CA ILE A 78 -2.61 1.00 -10.33
C ILE A 78 -2.72 -0.47 -10.77
N ALA A 79 -3.84 -0.81 -11.43
CA ALA A 79 -4.15 -2.14 -11.92
C ALA A 79 -3.35 -2.54 -13.18
#